data_AF-A0A929DED0-F1
#
_entry.id   AF-A0A929DED0-F1
#
_cell.length_a   1.000
_cell.length_b   1.000
_cell.length_c   1.000
_cell.angle_alpha   90.00
_cell.angle_beta   90.00
_cell.angle_gamma   90.00
#
_symmetry.space_group_name_H-M   'P 1'
#
loop_
_entity.id
_entity.type
_entity.pdbx_description
1 polymer ?
#
loop_
_entity_poly.entity_id
_entity_poly.type
_entity_poly.pdbx_seq_one_letter_code
_entity_poly.pdbx_strand_id
1 'polypeptide(L)'
;MISNQHMRLGKEIILLFILSLFHTQLVYAQDDSKCYEEISRILFYNVENLFHPLDDSLTDDDEFTPDAIRHWSYYRYRQKLIKIYKTFAAAGGWQGFDLIGLCEIENREVLSDLIT
;
A
#
# COMPACT_ATOMS: atom_id res chain seq x y z
N MET A 1 41.16 -49.22 -41.47
CA MET A 1 39.86 -48.52 -41.61
C MET A 1 39.03 -48.47 -40.32
N ILE A 2 39.06 -49.51 -39.46
CA ILE A 2 38.25 -49.60 -38.22
C ILE A 2 38.69 -48.58 -37.13
N SER A 3 39.99 -48.33 -36.98
CA SER A 3 40.52 -47.38 -35.97
C SER A 3 40.01 -45.94 -36.12
N ASN A 4 39.83 -45.45 -37.35
CA ASN A 4 39.34 -44.09 -37.59
C ASN A 4 37.85 -43.97 -37.31
N GLN A 5 37.08 -45.07 -37.40
CA GLN A 5 35.65 -45.10 -37.10
C GLN A 5 35.42 -45.03 -35.58
N HIS A 6 36.20 -45.76 -34.78
CA HIS A 6 36.13 -45.67 -33.31
C HIS A 6 36.53 -44.28 -32.80
N MET A 7 37.56 -43.66 -33.39
CA MET A 7 37.98 -42.30 -33.03
C MET A 7 36.96 -41.23 -33.44
N ARG A 8 36.21 -41.44 -34.53
CA ARG A 8 35.09 -40.57 -34.94
C ARG A 8 33.91 -40.70 -33.97
N LEU A 9 33.54 -41.93 -33.64
CA LEU A 9 32.44 -42.22 -32.72
C LEU A 9 32.67 -41.61 -31.31
N GLY A 10 33.90 -41.69 -30.80
CA GLY A 10 34.24 -41.07 -29.52
C GLY A 10 34.07 -39.55 -29.49
N LYS A 11 34.41 -38.86 -30.60
CA LYS A 11 34.24 -37.41 -30.72
C LYS A 11 32.78 -37.00 -30.79
N GLU A 12 31.95 -37.78 -31.48
CA GLU A 12 30.50 -37.54 -31.57
C GLU A 12 29.83 -37.69 -30.20
N ILE A 13 30.20 -38.72 -29.43
CA ILE A 13 29.68 -38.92 -28.07
C ILE A 13 30.07 -37.76 -27.14
N ILE A 14 31.32 -37.30 -27.21
CA ILE A 14 31.80 -36.15 -26.43
C ILE A 14 31.05 -34.87 -26.84
N LEU A 15 30.82 -34.67 -28.13
CA LEU A 15 30.07 -33.52 -28.63
C LEU A 15 28.61 -33.53 -28.17
N LEU A 16 27.96 -34.69 -28.20
CA LEU A 16 26.59 -34.87 -27.70
C LEU A 16 26.48 -34.61 -26.19
N PHE A 17 27.49 -35.00 -25.42
CA PHE A 17 27.55 -34.72 -23.99
C PHE A 17 27.77 -33.23 -23.69
N ILE A 18 28.60 -32.53 -24.48
CA ILE A 18 28.78 -31.08 -24.35
C ILE A 18 27.49 -30.33 -24.74
N LEU A 19 26.80 -30.78 -25.79
CA LEU A 19 25.53 -30.20 -26.24
C LEU A 19 24.41 -30.40 -25.20
N SER A 20 24.36 -31.55 -24.53
CA SER A 20 23.38 -31.80 -23.47
C SER A 20 23.63 -30.93 -22.23
N LEU A 21 24.90 -30.70 -21.86
CA LEU A 21 25.28 -29.80 -20.77
C LEU A 21 24.98 -28.32 -21.09
N PHE A 22 25.02 -27.91 -22.36
CA PHE A 22 24.61 -26.57 -22.78
C PHE A 22 23.07 -26.40 -22.76
N HIS A 23 22.32 -27.46 -23.08
CA HIS A 23 20.86 -27.40 -23.10
C HIS A 23 20.27 -27.20 -21.70
N THR A 24 20.88 -27.78 -20.66
CA THR A 24 20.40 -27.61 -19.28
C THR A 24 20.55 -26.16 -18.78
N GLN A 25 21.58 -25.43 -19.23
CA GLN A 25 21.79 -24.02 -18.84
C GLN A 25 20.75 -23.06 -19.43
N LEU A 26 20.19 -23.37 -20.61
CA LEU A 26 19.14 -22.55 -21.23
C LEU A 26 17.79 -22.63 -20.49
N VAL A 27 17.52 -23.74 -19.79
CA VAL A 27 16.28 -23.94 -19.05
C VAL A 27 16.24 -23.09 -17.76
N TYR A 28 17.39 -22.77 -17.17
CA TYR A 28 17.48 -21.96 -15.94
C TYR A 28 17.40 -20.44 -16.16
N ALA A 29 17.24 -19.98 -17.41
CA ALA A 29 17.22 -18.55 -17.74
C ALA A 29 15.81 -17.91 -17.71
N GLN A 30 14.79 -18.67 -17.36
CA GLN A 30 13.48 -18.09 -17.05
C GLN A 30 13.52 -17.59 -15.60
N ASP A 31 14.08 -16.39 -15.41
CA ASP A 31 13.87 -15.61 -14.21
C ASP A 31 12.36 -15.32 -14.13
N ASP A 32 11.68 -16.07 -13.27
CA ASP A 32 10.27 -15.91 -12.95
C ASP A 32 10.15 -14.61 -12.16
N SER A 33 10.33 -13.49 -12.87
CA SER A 33 10.04 -12.14 -12.41
C SER A 33 8.56 -12.13 -12.07
N LYS A 34 8.24 -12.61 -10.86
CA LYS A 34 6.96 -12.40 -10.21
C LYS A 34 6.82 -10.90 -10.13
N CYS A 35 6.12 -10.32 -11.11
CA CYS A 35 5.45 -9.06 -10.94
C CYS A 35 4.51 -9.28 -9.76
N TYR A 36 4.99 -9.00 -8.54
CA TYR A 36 4.11 -8.71 -7.44
C TYR A 36 3.29 -7.53 -7.95
N GLU A 37 2.04 -7.78 -8.33
CA GLU A 37 1.07 -6.68 -8.39
C GLU A 37 1.09 -6.07 -6.99
N GLU A 38 1.77 -4.93 -6.84
CA GLU A 38 1.65 -4.14 -5.63
C GLU A 38 0.18 -3.76 -5.52
N ILE A 39 -0.54 -4.47 -4.65
CA ILE A 39 -1.96 -4.22 -4.42
C ILE A 39 -2.05 -2.86 -3.75
N SER A 40 -2.48 -1.84 -4.50
CA SER A 40 -2.77 -0.54 -3.93
C SER A 40 -4.00 -0.63 -3.02
N ARG A 41 -3.83 -0.20 -1.78
CA ARG A 41 -4.87 -0.22 -0.74
C ARG A 41 -5.42 1.19 -0.57
N ILE A 42 -6.69 1.37 -0.94
CA ILE A 42 -7.38 2.65 -0.88
C ILE A 42 -8.50 2.57 0.16
N LEU A 43 -8.57 3.58 1.04
CA LEU A 43 -9.65 3.75 2.02
C LEU A 43 -10.48 4.99 1.66
N PHE A 44 -11.80 4.90 1.75
CA PHE A 44 -12.67 6.07 1.81
C PHE A 44 -13.41 6.08 3.14
N TYR A 45 -13.41 7.23 3.83
CA TYR A 45 -13.95 7.33 5.18
C TYR A 45 -14.69 8.65 5.41
N ASN A 46 -15.95 8.57 5.82
CA ASN A 46 -16.71 9.72 6.30
C ASN A 46 -16.34 10.01 7.75
N VAL A 47 -15.89 11.24 8.07
CA VAL A 47 -15.52 11.62 9.44
C VAL A 47 -16.69 12.16 10.26
N GLU A 48 -17.91 12.15 9.72
CA GLU A 48 -19.16 12.55 10.39
C GLU A 48 -19.07 13.98 10.94
N ASN A 49 -18.83 14.94 10.05
CA ASN A 49 -18.57 16.35 10.36
C ASN A 49 -17.47 16.58 11.41
N LEU A 50 -16.22 16.71 10.95
CA LEU A 50 -15.10 17.05 11.81
C LEU A 50 -14.86 18.57 11.75
N PHE A 51 -15.44 19.28 12.72
CA PHE A 51 -15.31 20.73 12.86
C PHE A 51 -14.20 21.13 13.81
N HIS A 52 -13.53 22.23 13.50
CA HIS A 52 -12.59 22.89 14.37
C HIS A 52 -13.34 23.52 15.57
N PRO A 53 -12.82 23.42 16.80
CA PRO A 53 -13.56 23.89 17.99
C PRO A 53 -13.64 25.40 18.18
N LEU A 54 -12.94 26.18 17.33
CA LEU A 54 -13.09 27.63 17.32
C LEU A 54 -14.24 27.96 16.40
N ASP A 55 -15.20 28.71 16.95
CA ASP A 55 -16.36 29.22 16.25
C ASP A 55 -15.92 30.13 15.09
N ASP A 56 -16.19 29.70 13.86
CA ASP A 56 -16.15 30.55 12.68
C ASP A 56 -17.57 30.99 12.36
N SER A 57 -17.86 32.28 12.54
CA SER A 57 -19.14 32.91 12.21
C SER A 57 -19.60 32.75 10.75
N LEU A 58 -18.79 32.15 9.88
CA LEU A 58 -19.06 31.90 8.47
C LEU A 58 -19.48 30.46 8.17
N THR A 59 -19.45 29.55 9.14
CA THR A 59 -19.82 28.13 8.99
C THR A 59 -21.15 27.82 9.68
N ASP A 60 -21.93 26.90 9.10
CA ASP A 60 -23.20 26.42 9.67
C ASP A 60 -22.93 25.29 10.69
N ASP A 61 -22.04 25.56 11.65
CA ASP A 61 -21.58 24.62 12.67
C ASP A 61 -21.91 25.09 14.10
N ASP A 62 -22.92 25.95 14.24
CA ASP A 62 -23.43 26.49 15.50
C ASP A 62 -23.72 25.39 16.55
N GLU A 63 -24.05 24.16 16.14
CA GLU A 63 -24.24 23.03 17.05
C GLU A 63 -22.93 22.48 17.65
N PHE A 64 -21.79 22.74 17.02
CA PHE A 64 -20.46 22.18 17.27
C PHE A 64 -19.48 23.20 17.85
N THR A 65 -19.95 24.00 18.80
CA THR A 65 -19.09 24.82 19.65
C THR A 65 -19.10 24.30 21.11
N PRO A 66 -18.15 24.73 21.96
CA PRO A 66 -18.13 24.32 23.37
C PRO A 66 -19.42 24.68 24.11
N ASP A 67 -20.04 25.81 23.75
CA ASP A 67 -21.22 26.38 24.41
C ASP A 67 -22.55 25.90 23.80
N ALA A 68 -22.50 25.27 22.62
CA ALA A 68 -23.67 24.75 21.93
C ALA A 68 -24.15 23.38 22.45
N ILE A 69 -25.25 22.89 21.86
CA ILE A 69 -25.94 21.67 22.30
C ILE A 69 -25.06 20.42 22.26
N ARG A 70 -24.06 20.35 21.36
CA ARG A 70 -23.13 19.21 21.29
C ARG A 70 -21.96 19.32 22.26
N HIS A 71 -21.77 20.47 22.90
CA HIS A 71 -20.62 20.77 23.77
C HIS A 71 -19.29 20.35 23.15
N TRP A 72 -19.06 20.79 21.91
CA TRP A 72 -17.91 20.42 21.11
C TRP A 72 -16.67 21.17 21.58
N SER A 73 -16.02 20.63 22.61
CA SER A 73 -14.79 21.20 23.15
C SER A 73 -13.55 20.71 22.40
N TYR A 74 -12.45 21.46 22.53
CA TYR A 74 -11.11 21.01 22.11
C TYR A 74 -10.76 19.61 22.58
N TYR A 75 -11.17 19.22 23.79
CA TYR A 75 -10.98 17.86 24.28
C TYR A 75 -11.70 16.82 23.39
N ARG A 76 -12.99 17.05 23.06
CA ARG A 76 -13.76 16.12 22.22
C ARG A 76 -13.23 16.06 20.80
N TYR A 77 -12.81 17.19 20.25
CA TYR A 77 -12.14 17.28 18.97
C TYR A 77 -10.88 16.42 18.92
N ARG A 78 -9.95 16.63 19.87
CA ARG A 78 -8.72 15.82 19.98
C ARG A 78 -9.03 14.33 20.17
N GLN A 79 -10.05 13.99 20.96
CA GLN A 79 -10.48 12.61 21.11
C GLN A 79 -11.02 12.00 19.81
N LYS A 80 -11.76 12.78 19.00
CA LYS A 80 -12.26 12.34 17.68
C LYS A 80 -11.11 12.11 16.71
N LEU A 81 -10.14 13.03 16.62
CA LEU A 81 -8.92 12.84 15.82
C LEU A 81 -8.19 11.54 16.17
N ILE A 82 -7.93 11.30 17.46
CA ILE A 82 -7.26 10.09 17.94
C ILE A 82 -8.04 8.83 17.56
N LYS A 83 -9.38 8.86 17.66
CA LYS A 83 -10.23 7.72 17.28
C LYS A 83 -10.16 7.44 15.78
N ILE A 84 -10.21 8.47 14.94
CA ILE A 84 -10.08 8.34 13.49
C ILE A 84 -8.71 7.76 13.13
N TYR A 85 -7.63 8.30 13.70
CA TYR A 85 -6.27 7.77 13.51
C TYR A 85 -6.17 6.29 13.90
N LYS A 86 -6.72 5.91 15.07
CA LYS A 86 -6.74 4.52 15.53
C LYS A 86 -7.51 3.61 14.57
N THR A 87 -8.62 4.09 14.01
CA THR A 87 -9.37 3.36 12.97
C THR A 87 -8.51 3.12 11.74
N PHE A 88 -7.78 4.13 11.25
CA PHE A 88 -6.91 3.98 10.08
C PHE A 88 -5.75 3.02 10.36
N ALA A 89 -5.09 3.15 11.50
CA ALA A 89 -4.01 2.26 11.90
C ALA A 89 -4.48 0.80 12.03
N ALA A 90 -5.63 0.57 12.68
CA ALA A 90 -6.21 -0.76 12.84
C ALA A 90 -6.66 -1.37 11.50
N ALA A 91 -7.29 -0.58 10.63
CA ALA A 91 -7.75 -1.05 9.32
C ALA A 91 -6.59 -1.28 8.33
N GLY A 92 -5.52 -0.49 8.44
CA GLY A 92 -4.31 -0.62 7.62
C GLY A 92 -3.45 -1.84 7.97
N GLY A 93 -3.50 -2.33 9.22
CA GLY A 93 -2.70 -3.47 9.66
C GLY A 93 -1.20 -3.18 9.53
N TRP A 94 -0.43 -4.16 9.05
CA TRP A 94 1.03 -4.05 8.93
C TRP A 94 1.51 -3.18 7.76
N GLN A 95 0.70 -3.05 6.69
CA GLN A 95 1.09 -2.30 5.48
C GLN A 95 0.53 -0.87 5.42
N GLY A 96 -0.60 -0.58 6.08
CA GLY A 96 -1.29 0.70 5.91
C GLY A 96 -2.08 0.79 4.59
N PHE A 97 -2.42 2.02 4.21
CA PHE A 97 -3.11 2.38 2.96
C PHE A 97 -2.22 3.32 2.14
N ASP A 98 -2.29 3.21 0.81
CA ASP A 98 -1.57 4.07 -0.12
C ASP A 98 -2.32 5.39 -0.36
N LEU A 99 -3.65 5.35 -0.23
CA LEU A 99 -4.51 6.52 -0.38
C LEU A 99 -5.69 6.46 0.59
N ILE A 100 -5.95 7.57 1.28
CA ILE A 100 -7.13 7.75 2.12
C ILE A 100 -7.92 8.95 1.59
N GLY A 101 -9.13 8.70 1.11
CA GLY A 101 -10.11 9.74 0.79
C GLY A 101 -11.02 10.01 1.98
N LEU A 102 -11.28 11.29 2.26
CA LEU A 102 -12.12 11.73 3.37
C LEU A 102 -13.26 12.62 2.85
N CYS A 103 -14.43 12.55 3.49
CA CYS A 103 -15.51 13.51 3.30
C CYS A 103 -15.96 14.08 4.64
N GLU A 104 -16.68 15.22 4.60
CA GLU A 104 -17.14 15.98 5.79
C GLU A 104 -16.00 16.52 6.67
N ILE A 105 -14.87 16.85 6.03
CA ILE A 105 -13.83 17.69 6.60
C ILE A 105 -14.23 19.14 6.37
N GLU A 106 -14.26 19.93 7.45
CA GLU A 106 -14.63 21.34 7.37
C GLU A 106 -13.63 22.16 6.56
N ASN A 107 -12.35 22.10 6.94
CA ASN A 107 -11.32 22.96 6.38
C ASN A 107 -9.92 22.30 6.40
N ARG A 108 -8.94 23.01 5.85
CA ARG A 108 -7.55 22.53 5.75
C ARG A 108 -6.87 22.38 7.11
N GLU A 109 -7.23 23.18 8.10
CA GLU A 109 -6.65 23.11 9.44
C GLU A 109 -7.06 21.80 10.11
N VAL A 110 -8.34 21.44 10.03
CA VAL A 110 -8.84 20.14 10.49
C VAL A 110 -8.12 18.97 9.83
N LEU A 111 -7.90 19.04 8.51
CA LEU A 111 -7.15 18.01 7.81
C LEU A 111 -5.70 17.93 8.29
N SER A 112 -5.07 19.08 8.55
CA SER A 112 -3.68 19.16 9.03
C SER A 112 -3.54 18.55 10.41
N ASP A 113 -4.50 18.81 11.30
CA ASP A 113 -4.59 18.23 12.64
C ASP A 113 -4.85 16.72 12.64
N LEU A 114 -5.45 16.18 11.58
CA LEU A 114 -5.69 14.73 11.44
C LEU A 114 -4.43 13.96 11.01
N ILE A 115 -3.52 14.61 10.28
CA ILE A 115 -2.30 13.98 9.73
C ILE A 115 -1.03 14.29 10.54
N THR A 116 -1.11 15.17 11.55
CA THR A 116 0.02 15.65 12.37
C THR A 116 -0.10 15.21 13.83
#